data_AF-A0A1I8EZR2-F1
#
_entry.id   AF-A0A1I8EZR2-F1
#
_cell.length_a   1.000
_cell.length_b   1.000
_cell.length_c   1.000
_cell.angle_alpha   90.00
_cell.angle_beta   90.00
_cell.angle_gamma   90.00
#
_symmetry.space_group_name_H-M   'P 1'
#
loop_
_entity.id
_entity.type
_entity.pdbx_description
1 polymer ?
#
loop_
_entity_poly.entity_id
_entity_poly.type
_entity_poly.pdbx_seq_one_letter_code
_entity_poly.pdbx_strand_id
1 'polypeptide(L)' 'MSRDYITEKLFKCFVRLLIPVILKRSIYEGILPPDSFIAADDFTSPSCIEDYAVNLLEKAKSISNF' A
#
# COMPACT_ATOMS: atom_id res chain seq x y z
N MET A 1 15.30 -6.09 -12.92
CA MET A 1 13.89 -5.65 -12.75
C MET A 1 13.83 -4.20 -13.23
N SER A 2 13.10 -3.92 -14.31
CA SER A 2 12.98 -2.57 -14.88
C SER A 2 12.07 -1.71 -14.02
N ARG A 3 12.47 -0.45 -13.75
CA ARG A 3 11.66 0.51 -12.97
C ARG A 3 10.30 0.76 -13.61
N ASP A 4 10.25 0.82 -14.94
CA ASP A 4 9.03 1.17 -15.69
C ASP A 4 7.90 0.15 -15.49
N TYR A 5 8.23 -1.14 -15.45
CA TYR A 5 7.26 -2.22 -15.24
C TYR A 5 6.69 -2.19 -13.81
N ILE A 6 7.55 -1.86 -12.84
CA ILE A 6 7.17 -1.74 -11.43
C ILE A 6 6.20 -0.54 -11.26
N THR A 7 6.46 0.58 -11.93
CA THR A 7 5.61 1.78 -11.88
C THR A 7 4.25 1.59 -12.55
N GLU A 8 4.16 0.86 -13.66
CA GLU A 8 2.89 0.64 -14.37
C GLU A 8 1.89 -0.14 -13.49
N LYS A 9 2.36 -1.19 -12.81
CA LYS A 9 1.51 -2.02 -11.95
C LYS A 9 0.92 -1.20 -10.79
N LEU A 10 1.73 -0.33 -10.19
CA LEU A 10 1.26 0.57 -9.13
C LEU A 10 0.27 1.61 -9.64
N PHE A 11 0.55 2.22 -10.79
CA PHE A 11 -0.35 3.21 -11.36
C PHE A 11 -1.72 2.62 -11.64
N LYS A 12 -1.79 1.37 -12.12
CA LYS A 12 -3.05 0.63 -12.28
C LYS A 12 -3.81 0.42 -10.97
N CYS A 13 -3.13 0.26 -9.83
CA CYS A 13 -3.78 0.19 -8.52
C CYS A 13 -4.44 1.53 -8.15
N PHE A 14 -3.71 2.64 -8.31
CA PHE A 14 -4.23 3.97 -7.98
C PHE A 14 -5.41 4.39 -8.86
N VAL A 15 -5.36 4.11 -10.16
CA VAL A 15 -6.49 4.36 -11.08
C VAL A 15 -7.75 3.59 -10.67
N ARG A 16 -7.60 2.46 -9.98
CA ARG A 16 -8.69 1.64 -9.46
C ARG A 16 -9.08 1.97 -8.01
N LEU A 17 -8.52 3.04 -7.43
CA LEU A 17 -8.71 3.43 -6.03
C LEU A 17 -8.32 2.32 -5.04
N LEU A 18 -7.31 1.52 -5.39
CA LEU A 18 -6.78 0.46 -4.53
C LEU A 18 -5.50 0.92 -3.83
N ILE A 19 -5.30 0.42 -2.60
CA ILE A 19 -4.06 0.61 -1.85
C ILE A 19 -3.10 -0.52 -2.22
N PRO A 20 -1.94 -0.24 -2.84
CA PRO A 20 -1.00 -1.27 -3.25
C PRO A 20 -0.20 -1.82 -2.05
N VAL A 21 -0.02 -3.13 -2.03
CA VAL A 21 0.95 -3.82 -1.15
C VAL A 21 2.20 -4.14 -1.94
N ILE A 22 3.35 -3.66 -1.47
CA ILE A 22 4.65 -3.81 -2.13
C ILE A 22 5.60 -4.65 -1.28
N LEU A 23 6.66 -5.18 -1.89
CA LEU A 23 7.62 -6.02 -1.18
C LEU A 23 8.60 -5.24 -0.29
N LYS A 24 9.16 -4.14 -0.80
CA LYS A 24 10.15 -3.33 -0.08
C LYS A 24 9.94 -1.83 -0.18
N ARG A 25 9.90 -1.12 0.95
CA ARG A 25 9.76 0.35 1.02
C ARG A 25 10.84 1.08 0.23
N SER A 26 12.10 0.68 0.40
CA SER A 26 13.27 1.30 -0.23
C SER A 26 13.24 1.35 -1.76
N ILE A 27 12.40 0.54 -2.42
CA ILE A 27 12.24 0.57 -3.89
C ILE A 27 11.47 1.82 -4.35
N TYR A 28 10.57 2.34 -3.51
CA TYR A 28 9.64 3.41 -3.86
C TYR A 28 9.77 4.67 -3.01
N GLU A 29 10.61 4.61 -1.98
CA GLU A 29 11.00 5.77 -1.20
C GLU A 29 11.60 6.84 -2.12
N GLY A 30 11.02 8.04 -2.11
CA GLY A 30 11.38 9.13 -3.02
C GLY A 30 10.74 9.10 -4.41
N ILE A 31 9.98 8.04 -4.75
CA ILE A 31 9.20 7.95 -6.00
C ILE A 31 7.72 8.22 -5.73
N LEU A 32 7.19 7.64 -4.65
CA LEU A 32 5.77 7.77 -4.27
C LEU A 32 5.63 8.59 -2.99
N PRO A 33 4.48 9.27 -2.78
CA PRO A 33 4.19 9.90 -1.51
C PRO A 33 4.28 8.89 -0.35
N PRO A 34 4.73 9.32 0.83
CA PRO A 34 4.62 8.50 2.03
C PRO A 34 3.16 8.13 2.28
N ASP A 35 2.92 6.95 2.86
CA ASP A 35 1.60 6.40 3.19
C ASP A 35 0.66 6.13 1.99
N SER A 36 1.15 6.22 0.76
CA SER A 36 0.37 5.84 -0.44
C SER A 36 0.42 4.34 -0.78
N PHE A 37 1.09 3.53 0.04
CA PHE A 37 1.26 2.09 -0.14
C PHE A 37 1.53 1.40 1.19
N ILE A 38 1.35 0.08 1.24
CA ILE A 38 1.73 -0.77 2.37
C ILE A 38 2.99 -1.54 1.96
N ALA A 39 4.10 -1.37 2.67
CA ALA A 39 5.31 -2.16 2.41
C ALA A 39 5.37 -3.38 3.32
N ALA A 40 5.51 -4.56 2.73
CA ALA A 40 5.52 -5.82 3.47
C ALA A 40 6.73 -5.94 4.40
N ASP A 41 7.86 -5.32 4.04
CA ASP A 41 9.08 -5.31 4.87
C ASP A 41 9.01 -4.34 6.07
N ASP A 42 7.95 -3.54 6.19
CA ASP A 42 7.66 -2.78 7.41
C ASP A 42 7.09 -3.68 8.53
N PHE A 43 6.69 -4.92 8.20
CA PHE A 43 6.04 -5.84 9.12
C PHE A 43 6.91 -7.06 9.40
N THR A 44 6.87 -7.53 10.64
CA THR A 44 7.63 -8.71 11.09
C THR A 44 7.02 -10.03 10.61
N SER A 45 5.73 -10.05 10.30
CA SER A 45 5.02 -11.23 9.77
C SER A 45 3.84 -10.84 8.87
N PRO A 46 3.36 -11.76 8.01
CA PRO A 46 2.17 -11.53 7.19
C PRO A 46 0.90 -11.25 7.99
N SER A 47 0.76 -11.81 9.20
CA SER A 47 -0.40 -11.57 10.06
C SER A 47 -0.51 -10.10 10.49
N CYS A 48 0.62 -9.42 10.71
CA CYS A 48 0.60 -8.00 11.04
C CYS A 48 0.08 -7.12 9.88
N ILE A 49 0.25 -7.55 8.63
CA ILE A 49 -0.30 -6.86 7.46
C ILE A 49 -1.83 -7.00 7.44
N GLU A 50 -2.34 -8.20 7.76
CA GLU A 50 -3.77 -8.45 7.86
C GLU A 50 -4.40 -7.58 8.96
N ASP A 51 -3.83 -7.58 10.16
CA ASP A 51 -4.29 -6.76 11.27
C ASP A 51 -4.30 -5.27 10.90
N TYR A 52 -3.22 -4.80 10.25
CA TYR A 52 -3.13 -3.41 9.79
C TYR A 52 -4.21 -3.06 8.75
N ALA A 53 -4.44 -3.95 7.78
CA ALA A 53 -5.44 -3.75 6.73
C ALA A 53 -6.87 -3.70 7.30
N VAL A 54 -7.21 -4.58 8.26
CA VAL A 54 -8.51 -4.57 8.94
C VAL A 54 -8.71 -3.26 9.69
N ASN A 55 -7.73 -2.83 10.48
CA ASN A 55 -7.77 -1.56 11.21
C ASN A 55 -7.95 -0.35 10.27
N LEU A 56 -7.29 -0.38 9.10
CA LEU A 56 -7.43 0.69 8.10
C LEU A 56 -8.84 0.75 7.51
N LEU A 57 -9.43 -0.41 7.22
CA LEU A 57 -10.81 -0.51 6.73
C LEU A 57 -11.82 -0.05 7.77
N GLU A 58 -11.62 -0.38 9.05
CA GLU A 58 -12.48 0.09 10.15
C GLU A 58 -12.43 1.62 10.30
N LYS A 59 -11.23 2.21 10.25
CA LYS A 59 -11.06 3.66 10.24
C LYS A 59 -11.74 4.31 9.04
N ALA A 60 -11.58 3.74 7.85
CA ALA A 60 -12.22 4.25 6.64
C ALA A 60 -13.75 4.24 6.76
N LYS A 61 -14.34 3.15 7.28
CA LYS A 61 -15.77 3.06 7.58
C LYS A 61 -16.23 4.12 8.59
N SER A 62 -15.43 4.37 9.64
CA SER A 62 -15.75 5.41 10.63
C SER A 62 -15.72 6.82 10.06
N ILE A 63 -14.88 7.08 9.05
CA ILE A 63 -14.80 8.37 8.37
C ILE A 63 -15.95 8.52 7.37
N SER A 64 -16.34 7.43 6.72
CA SER A 64 -17.41 7.42 5.71
C SER A 64 -18.82 7.31 6.30
N ASN A 65 -19.09 7.84 7.51
CA ASN A 65 -20.44 7.91 8.08
C ASN A 65 -21.34 8.89 7.30
N PHE A 66 -21.66 8.54 6.04
CA PHE A 66 -22.76 9.01 5.21
C PHE A 66 -23.73 7.85 4.98
#